data_AF-A0A4Y9ZL38-F1
#
_entry.id   AF-A0A4Y9ZL38-F1
#
_cell.length_a   1.000
_cell.length_b   1.000
_cell.length_c   1.000
_cell.angle_alpha   90.00
_cell.angle_beta   90.00
_cell.angle_gamma   90.00
#
_symmetry.space_group_name_H-M   'P 1'
#
loop_
_entity.id
_entity.type
_entity.pdbx_description
1 polymer ?
#
loop_
_entity_poly.entity_id
_entity_poly.type
_entity_poly.pdbx_seq_one_letter_code
_entity_poly.pdbx_strand_id
1 'polypeptide(L)'
;LLETYLIASAEDGDVSDDDDDIEVGGVILDLKCPISLTMLDKPVTCTICKHSFSGDAIIQMLGPNRTTKKMCPAAGCNKMISLNDCKPDKELERKVKAAQRRAARRAEDSDAEDIVE
;
A
#
# COMPACT_ATOMS: atom_id res chain seq x y z
N LEU A 1 19.64 43.30 7.96
CA LEU A 1 18.25 43.64 7.58
C LEU A 1 18.24 43.94 6.09
N LEU A 2 18.01 42.93 5.26
CA LEU A 2 17.81 43.06 3.81
C LEU A 2 16.55 42.26 3.49
N GLU A 3 15.40 42.94 3.52
CA GLU A 3 14.11 42.44 3.07
C GLU A 3 13.70 43.15 1.79
N THR A 4 12.82 42.48 1.03
CA THR A 4 12.07 42.84 -0.19
C THR A 4 12.68 42.27 -1.49
N TYR A 5 12.30 41.06 -1.92
CA TYR A 5 11.01 40.61 -2.49
C TYR A 5 10.72 41.21 -3.87
N LEU A 6 11.14 40.47 -4.90
CA LEU A 6 10.67 40.57 -6.28
C LEU A 6 10.36 39.14 -6.73
N ILE A 7 9.13 38.70 -6.49
CA ILE A 7 8.57 37.48 -7.06
C ILE A 7 7.53 37.92 -8.09
N ALA A 8 7.80 37.65 -9.37
CA ALA A 8 6.84 37.13 -10.34
C ALA A 8 7.45 37.13 -11.75
N SER A 9 7.76 35.95 -12.27
CA SER A 9 7.51 35.64 -13.67
C SER A 9 7.13 34.17 -13.74
N ALA A 10 5.92 33.96 -14.26
CA ALA A 10 5.27 32.68 -14.40
C ALA A 10 5.94 31.89 -15.53
N GLU A 11 6.29 30.64 -15.23
CA GLU A 11 6.52 29.62 -16.26
C GLU A 11 5.67 28.40 -15.88
N ASP A 12 4.65 28.18 -16.70
CA ASP A 12 3.79 27.00 -16.74
C ASP A 12 4.64 25.82 -17.23
N GLY A 13 4.80 24.79 -16.40
CA GLY A 13 5.67 23.64 -16.68
C GLY A 13 5.39 22.46 -15.74
N ASP A 14 4.31 21.76 -16.05
CA ASP A 14 4.08 20.31 -15.91
C ASP A 14 4.63 19.55 -14.68
N VAL A 15 3.67 19.20 -13.82
CA VAL A 15 3.58 18.06 -12.89
C VAL A 15 4.86 17.26 -12.57
N SER A 16 5.24 17.29 -11.29
CA SER A 16 5.47 16.03 -10.58
C SER A 16 4.80 16.12 -9.23
N ASP A 17 3.91 15.17 -8.97
CA ASP A 17 3.46 14.73 -7.65
C ASP A 17 4.69 14.35 -6.81
N ASP A 18 5.41 15.37 -6.35
CA ASP A 18 6.49 15.32 -5.38
C ASP A 18 5.87 15.44 -3.99
N ASP A 19 4.97 14.49 -3.68
CA ASP A 19 4.44 14.34 -2.32
C ASP A 19 5.50 13.57 -1.52
N ASP A 20 6.45 14.33 -0.98
CA ASP A 20 7.17 14.06 0.27
C ASP A 20 7.70 12.62 0.49
N ASP A 21 8.80 12.25 -0.17
CA ASP A 21 9.64 11.11 0.26
C ASP A 21 10.61 11.54 1.39
N ILE A 22 10.08 12.21 2.42
CA ILE A 22 10.82 12.39 3.69
C ILE A 22 10.67 11.09 4.48
N GLU A 23 11.71 10.23 4.43
CA GLU A 23 11.79 9.00 5.22
C GLU A 23 11.97 9.31 6.72
N VAL A 24 10.86 9.65 7.38
CA VAL A 24 10.80 9.76 8.84
C VAL A 24 10.77 8.36 9.44
N GLY A 25 11.90 7.90 10.00
CA GLY A 25 12.01 6.83 11.00
C GLY A 25 11.26 5.53 10.70
N GLY A 26 11.98 4.56 10.14
CA GLY A 26 11.45 3.27 9.67
C GLY A 26 10.64 2.46 10.69
N VAL A 27 9.32 2.64 10.67
CA VAL A 27 8.38 1.62 11.15
C VAL A 27 8.26 0.58 10.03
N ILE A 28 8.72 -0.64 10.30
CA ILE A 28 8.52 -1.78 9.39
C ILE A 28 7.02 -2.09 9.40
N LEU A 29 6.29 -1.58 8.42
CA LEU A 29 4.91 -1.96 8.20
C LEU A 29 4.87 -3.26 7.42
N ASP A 30 4.24 -4.29 7.98
CA ASP A 30 4.01 -5.54 7.26
C ASP A 30 2.95 -5.31 6.18
N LEU A 31 3.40 -5.14 4.93
CA LEU A 31 2.57 -4.90 3.76
C LEU A 31 2.20 -6.20 3.03
N LYS A 32 2.35 -7.35 3.70
CA LYS A 32 2.08 -8.66 3.13
C LYS A 32 0.63 -9.06 3.36
N CYS A 33 -0.02 -9.59 2.33
CA CYS A 33 -1.36 -10.14 2.43
C CYS A 33 -1.34 -11.51 3.14
N PRO A 34 -2.15 -11.72 4.20
CA PRO A 34 -2.21 -13.02 4.90
C PRO A 34 -2.76 -14.18 4.04
N ILE A 35 -3.43 -13.87 2.92
CA ILE A 35 -4.06 -14.87 2.04
C ILE A 35 -3.14 -15.19 0.85
N SER A 36 -2.75 -14.17 0.07
CA SER A 36 -1.94 -14.38 -1.12
C SER A 36 -0.45 -14.52 -0.82
N LEU A 37 -0.01 -14.13 0.38
CA LEU A 37 1.41 -14.08 0.79
C LEU A 37 2.28 -13.19 -0.11
N THR A 38 1.65 -12.34 -0.92
CA THR A 38 2.27 -11.32 -1.76
C THR A 38 2.09 -9.96 -1.12
N MET A 39 2.67 -8.92 -1.72
CA MET A 39 2.33 -7.55 -1.41
C MET A 39 0.81 -7.33 -1.55
N LEU A 40 0.24 -6.52 -0.67
CA LEU A 40 -1.16 -6.14 -0.73
C LEU A 40 -1.48 -5.46 -2.07
N ASP A 41 -2.68 -5.72 -2.59
CA ASP A 41 -3.26 -5.02 -3.74
C ASP A 41 -4.68 -4.58 -3.39
N LYS A 42 -4.99 -3.28 -3.61
CA LYS A 42 -6.25 -2.63 -3.19
C LYS A 42 -6.66 -3.06 -1.78
N PRO A 43 -5.83 -2.77 -0.76
CA PRO A 43 -6.00 -3.33 0.56
C PRO A 43 -7.35 -2.94 1.18
N VAL A 44 -7.99 -3.92 1.81
CA VAL A 44 -9.17 -3.71 2.65
C VAL A 44 -8.87 -4.16 4.07
N THR A 45 -9.32 -3.38 5.04
CA THR A 45 -9.11 -3.64 6.46
C THR A 45 -10.43 -4.03 7.12
N CYS A 46 -10.43 -5.14 7.85
CA CYS A 46 -11.61 -5.57 8.60
C CYS A 46 -11.79 -4.70 9.85
N THR A 47 -13.00 -4.15 10.04
CA THR A 47 -13.30 -3.29 11.20
C THR A 47 -13.31 -4.06 12.53
N ILE A 48 -13.55 -5.38 12.51
CA ILE A 48 -13.70 -6.27 13.68
C ILE A 48 -12.34 -6.79 14.20
N CYS A 49 -11.49 -7.32 13.31
CA CYS A 49 -10.19 -7.89 13.68
C CYS A 49 -9.00 -6.99 13.37
N LYS A 50 -9.18 -5.91 12.61
CA LYS A 50 -8.12 -4.99 12.16
C LYS A 50 -7.04 -5.62 11.28
N HIS A 51 -7.28 -6.81 10.75
CA HIS A 51 -6.42 -7.41 9.72
C HIS A 51 -6.75 -6.84 8.35
N SER A 52 -5.70 -6.65 7.55
CA SER A 52 -5.78 -6.14 6.18
C SER A 52 -5.50 -7.26 5.18
N PHE A 53 -6.20 -7.24 4.05
CA PHE A 53 -6.12 -8.25 3.00
C PHE A 53 -6.14 -7.57 1.62
N SER A 54 -5.59 -8.24 0.60
CA SER A 54 -5.81 -7.80 -0.79
C SER A 54 -7.29 -7.95 -1.14
N GLY A 55 -7.85 -6.96 -1.84
CA GLY A 55 -9.29 -6.87 -2.12
C GLY A 55 -9.83 -8.12 -2.82
N ASP A 56 -9.19 -8.54 -3.91
CA ASP A 56 -9.62 -9.70 -4.69
C ASP A 56 -9.47 -11.01 -3.89
N ALA A 57 -8.40 -11.13 -3.10
CA ALA A 57 -8.12 -12.31 -2.29
C ALA A 57 -9.20 -12.53 -1.21
N ILE A 58 -9.60 -11.47 -0.50
CA ILE A 58 -10.65 -11.61 0.53
C ILE A 58 -12.03 -11.84 -0.07
N ILE A 59 -12.33 -11.27 -1.25
CA ILE A 59 -13.57 -11.52 -1.98
C ILE A 59 -13.66 -13.01 -2.36
N GLN A 60 -12.58 -13.60 -2.86
CA GLN A 60 -12.54 -15.03 -3.17
C GLN A 60 -12.70 -15.90 -1.91
N MET A 61 -12.04 -15.54 -0.81
CA MET A 61 -12.13 -16.30 0.45
C MET A 61 -13.52 -16.24 1.09
N LEU A 62 -14.13 -15.05 1.16
CA LEU A 62 -15.46 -14.86 1.76
C LEU A 62 -16.59 -15.30 0.81
N GLY A 63 -16.37 -15.20 -0.50
CA GLY A 63 -17.34 -15.49 -1.55
C GLY A 63 -18.19 -14.27 -1.92
N PRO A 64 -19.09 -14.41 -2.92
CA PRO A 64 -19.84 -13.29 -3.48
C PRO A 64 -20.91 -12.72 -2.52
N ASN A 65 -21.37 -13.50 -1.53
CA ASN A 65 -22.38 -13.03 -0.59
C ASN A 65 -21.73 -12.16 0.50
N ARG A 66 -22.08 -10.87 0.49
CA ARG A 66 -21.53 -9.85 1.39
C ARG A 66 -21.85 -10.06 2.87
N THR A 67 -22.86 -10.88 3.17
CA THR A 67 -23.37 -11.10 4.54
C THR A 67 -22.91 -12.41 5.14
N THR A 68 -22.39 -13.33 4.33
CA THR A 68 -21.89 -14.62 4.82
C THR A 68 -20.70 -14.38 5.73
N LYS A 69 -20.84 -14.81 6.98
CA LYS A 69 -19.76 -14.75 7.95
C LYS A 69 -18.89 -16.00 7.83
N LYS A 70 -17.59 -15.81 7.69
CA LYS A 70 -16.58 -16.88 7.76
C LYS A 70 -15.49 -16.51 8.75
N MET A 71 -14.69 -17.49 9.14
CA MET A 71 -13.52 -17.26 9.98
C MET A 71 -12.52 -16.36 9.24
N CYS A 72 -11.96 -15.40 9.96
CA CYS A 72 -10.89 -14.54 9.47
C CYS A 72 -9.71 -15.40 8.95
N PRO A 73 -9.23 -15.18 7.72
CA PRO A 73 -8.18 -16.02 7.13
C PRO A 73 -6.77 -15.68 7.63
N ALA A 74 -6.60 -14.58 8.38
CA ALA A 74 -5.33 -14.29 9.05
C ALA A 74 -4.98 -15.40 10.06
N ALA A 75 -3.73 -15.87 10.02
CA ALA A 75 -3.25 -16.93 10.88
C ALA A 75 -3.47 -16.59 12.37
N GLY A 76 -4.05 -17.53 13.11
CA GLY A 76 -4.32 -17.35 14.54
C GLY A 76 -5.51 -16.44 14.89
N CYS A 77 -6.29 -15.98 13.90
CA CYS A 77 -7.48 -15.18 14.16
C CYS A 77 -8.77 -15.99 14.08
N ASN A 78 -9.53 -16.08 15.17
CA ASN A 78 -10.79 -16.84 15.24
C ASN A 78 -12.05 -15.97 15.10
N LYS A 79 -11.93 -14.69 14.71
CA LYS A 79 -13.09 -13.80 14.57
C LYS A 79 -13.88 -14.15 13.31
N MET A 80 -15.21 -14.12 13.42
CA MET A 80 -16.12 -14.27 12.28
C MET A 80 -16.33 -12.92 11.59
N ILE A 81 -15.98 -12.83 10.32
CA ILE A 81 -16.03 -11.61 9.52
C ILE A 81 -16.82 -11.84 8.23
N SER A 82 -17.39 -10.76 7.69
CA SER A 82 -18.06 -10.72 6.40
C SER A 82 -17.45 -9.67 5.48
N LEU A 83 -17.82 -9.68 4.19
CA LEU A 83 -17.32 -8.69 3.24
C LEU A 83 -17.75 -7.27 3.63
N ASN A 84 -18.91 -7.11 4.30
CA ASN A 84 -19.38 -5.81 4.76
C ASN A 84 -18.50 -5.21 5.88
N ASP A 85 -17.81 -6.06 6.64
CA ASP A 85 -16.89 -5.65 7.70
C ASP A 85 -15.52 -5.23 7.15
N CYS A 86 -15.22 -5.55 5.88
CA CYS A 86 -13.98 -5.18 5.22
C CYS A 86 -14.17 -3.86 4.48
N LYS A 87 -13.38 -2.84 4.84
CA LYS A 87 -13.46 -1.49 4.24
C LYS A 87 -12.16 -1.17 3.49
N PRO A 88 -12.22 -0.47 2.35
CA PRO A 88 -11.04 0.02 1.66
C PRO A 88 -10.18 0.88 2.59
N ASP A 89 -8.87 0.61 2.60
CA ASP A 89 -7.90 1.31 3.42
C ASP A 89 -6.97 2.15 2.54
N LYS A 90 -7.36 3.40 2.31
CA LYS A 90 -6.63 4.32 1.41
C LYS A 90 -5.26 4.70 1.94
N GLU A 91 -5.08 4.71 3.27
CA GLU A 91 -3.79 5.01 3.87
C GLU A 91 -2.82 3.84 3.61
N LEU A 92 -3.28 2.61 3.84
CA LEU A 92 -2.50 1.42 3.55
C LEU A 92 -2.21 1.28 2.06
N GLU A 93 -3.17 1.61 1.19
CA GLU A 93 -2.99 1.62 -0.27
C GLU A 93 -1.87 2.57 -0.71
N ARG A 94 -1.82 3.79 -0.14
CA ARG A 94 -0.72 4.73 -0.41
C ARG A 94 0.63 4.17 0.00
N LYS A 95 0.73 3.58 1.20
CA LYS A 95 1.97 2.96 1.71
C LYS A 95 2.41 1.78 0.85
N VAL A 96 1.47 0.94 0.43
CA VAL A 96 1.70 -0.17 -0.50
C VAL A 96 2.25 0.34 -1.83
N LYS A 97 1.63 1.36 -2.41
CA LYS A 97 2.06 1.94 -3.70
C LYS A 97 3.46 2.56 -3.60
N ALA A 98 3.74 3.28 -2.51
CA ALA A 98 5.07 3.82 -2.26
C ALA A 98 6.13 2.71 -2.16
N ALA A 99 5.84 1.64 -1.41
CA ALA A 99 6.73 0.50 -1.29
C ALA A 99 6.91 -0.27 -2.62
N GLN A 100 5.86 -0.41 -3.44
CA GLN A 100 5.97 -0.98 -4.79
C GLN A 100 6.88 -0.14 -5.69
N ARG A 101 6.73 1.19 -5.67
CA ARG A 101 7.59 2.10 -6.44
C ARG A 101 9.06 2.00 -6.03
N ARG A 102 9.34 1.90 -4.72
CA ARG A 102 10.71 1.70 -4.22
C ARG A 102 11.28 0.34 -4.63
N ALA A 103 10.48 -0.72 -4.56
CA ALA A 103 10.88 -2.05 -4.99
C ALA A 103 11.21 -2.12 -6.49
N ALA A 104 10.40 -1.46 -7.33
CA ALA A 104 10.63 -1.38 -8.78
C ALA A 104 11.96 -0.69 -9.12
N ARG A 105 12.21 0.50 -8.54
CA ARG A 105 13.48 1.23 -8.74
C ARG A 105 14.71 0.39 -8.36
N ARG A 106 14.63 -0.38 -7.27
CA ARG A 106 15.73 -1.24 -6.81
C ARG A 106 16.00 -2.41 -7.76
N ALA A 107 14.95 -2.95 -8.40
CA ALA A 107 15.09 -4.04 -9.35
C ALA A 107 15.76 -3.57 -10.65
N GLU A 108 15.40 -2.38 -11.15
CA GLU A 108 16.00 -1.78 -12.36
C GLU A 108 17.51 -1.52 -12.20
N ASP A 109 17.96 -1.14 -10.99
CA ASP A 109 19.38 -0.84 -10.70
C ASP A 109 20.24 -2.12 -10.54
N SER A 110 19.63 -3.28 -10.25
CA SER A 110 20.37 -4.53 -9.98
C SER A 110 20.65 -5.37 -11.24
N ASP A 111 20.04 -5.08 -12.38
CA ASP A 111 20.17 -5.86 -13.64
C ASP A 111 21.35 -5.38 -14.53
N ALA A 112 22.21 -4.48 -14.01
CA ALA A 112 23.31 -3.85 -14.75
C ALA A 112 24.71 -4.45 -14.47
N GLU A 113 24.84 -5.47 -13.60
CA GLU A 113 26.15 -6.03 -13.22
C GLU A 113 26.28 -7.53 -13.50
N ASP A 114 26.46 -7.92 -14.77
CA ASP A 114 27.11 -9.20 -15.13
C ASP A 114 27.70 -9.14 -16.56
N ILE A 115 28.82 -8.41 -16.71
CA ILE A 115 29.77 -8.60 -17.82
C ILE A 115 31.10 -8.96 -17.17
N VAL A 116 31.27 -10.25 -16.86
CA VAL A 116 32.58 -10.83 -16.54
C VAL A 116 33.14 -11.47 -17.81
N GLU A 117 34.25 -10.91 -18.27
CA GLU A 117 35.06 -11.37 -19.41
C GLU A 117 35.85 -12.65 -19.08
#